data_AF-B3SPV4-F1
#
_entry.id   AF-B3SPV4-F1
#
_cell.length_a   1.000
_cell.length_b   1.000
_cell.length_c   1.000
_cell.angle_alpha   90.00
_cell.angle_beta   90.00
_cell.angle_gamma   90.00
#
_symmetry.space_group_name_H-M   'P 1'
#
loop_
_entity.id
_entity.type
_entity.pdbx_description
1 polymer ?
#
loop_
_entity_poly.entity_id
_entity_poly.type
_entity_poly.pdbx_seq_one_letter_code
_entity_poly.pdbx_strand_id
1 'polypeptide(L)'
;MLKQHLKNDLGVDSLITVGDRFWDDYIYCEVTRESIEKELSHSNIYEPIKAHVWLTLPDGTILDCTAEAHADLLFKRGEHPAHECIMLVEPSKKEDAKSGYHRPVLVGTGFLERTGMIQMRRL
;
A
#
# COMPACT_ATOMS: atom_id res chain seq x y z
N MET A 1 -1.21 9.78 -9.51
CA MET A 1 -0.21 10.80 -9.92
C MET A 1 1.23 10.37 -9.60
N LEU A 2 1.55 9.88 -8.40
CA LEU A 2 2.93 9.47 -8.04
C LEU A 2 3.60 8.47 -9.02
N LYS A 3 2.90 7.38 -9.36
CA LYS A 3 3.39 6.41 -10.37
C LYS A 3 3.75 7.07 -11.72
N GLN A 4 3.03 8.12 -12.11
CA GLN A 4 3.27 8.84 -13.37
C GLN A 4 4.48 9.78 -13.26
N HIS A 5 4.70 10.40 -12.11
CA HIS A 5 5.92 11.17 -11.84
C HIS A 5 7.17 10.29 -11.83
N LEU A 6 7.12 9.14 -11.15
CA LEU A 6 8.23 8.16 -11.19
C LEU A 6 8.59 7.79 -12.63
N LYS A 7 7.58 7.56 -13.47
CA LYS A 7 7.81 7.20 -14.87
C LYS A 7 8.33 8.35 -15.71
N ASN A 8 7.66 9.51 -15.67
CA ASN A 8 7.94 10.62 -16.57
C ASN A 8 9.21 11.37 -16.19
N ASP A 9 9.44 11.54 -14.89
CA ASP A 9 10.50 12.42 -14.39
C ASP A 9 11.79 11.63 -14.11
N LEU A 10 11.66 10.36 -13.69
CA LEU A 10 12.80 9.53 -13.28
C LEU A 10 13.00 8.29 -14.18
N GLY A 11 12.10 8.02 -15.13
CA GLY A 11 12.18 6.82 -15.97
C GLY A 11 11.87 5.51 -15.24
N VAL A 12 11.37 5.57 -14.01
CA VAL A 12 11.16 4.42 -13.13
C VAL A 12 9.74 3.87 -13.29
N ASP A 13 9.64 2.63 -13.74
CA ASP A 13 8.38 1.89 -13.70
C ASP A 13 8.01 1.51 -12.26
N SER A 14 6.73 1.34 -11.97
CA SER A 14 6.27 0.87 -10.67
C SER A 14 4.95 0.14 -10.79
N LEU A 15 4.65 -0.74 -9.85
CA LEU A 15 3.40 -1.47 -9.75
C LEU A 15 2.67 -1.06 -8.47
N ILE A 16 1.35 -0.92 -8.55
CA ILE A 16 0.55 -0.82 -7.33
C ILE A 16 0.56 -2.21 -6.69
N THR A 17 0.84 -2.26 -5.40
CA THR A 17 0.83 -3.50 -4.62
C THR A 17 -0.13 -3.32 -3.45
N VAL A 18 -0.95 -4.34 -3.23
CA VAL A 18 -1.91 -4.42 -2.14
C VAL A 18 -1.47 -5.53 -1.22
N GLY A 19 -1.48 -5.28 0.08
CA GLY A 19 -1.15 -6.27 1.09
C GLY A 19 -1.31 -5.69 2.48
N ASP A 20 -0.49 -6.17 3.42
CA ASP A 20 -0.54 -5.74 4.81
C ASP A 20 0.87 -5.45 5.35
N ARG A 21 0.93 -4.87 6.56
CA ARG A 21 2.18 -4.85 7.34
C ARG A 21 2.04 -5.76 8.55
N PHE A 22 3.07 -6.57 8.78
CA PHE A 22 3.08 -7.59 9.82
C PHE A 22 4.10 -7.26 10.90
N TRP A 23 3.67 -7.34 12.15
CA TRP A 23 4.49 -7.40 13.36
C TRP A 23 4.13 -8.68 14.13
N ASP A 24 5.00 -9.11 15.06
CA ASP A 24 4.79 -10.31 15.87
C ASP A 24 3.47 -10.30 16.67
N ASP A 25 2.95 -9.11 17.01
CA ASP A 25 1.77 -8.89 17.85
C ASP A 25 0.60 -8.20 17.12
N TYR A 26 0.79 -7.78 15.87
CA TYR A 26 -0.18 -6.96 15.16
C TYR A 26 -0.05 -7.06 13.64
N ILE A 27 -1.19 -7.06 12.93
CA ILE A 27 -1.23 -6.97 11.47
C ILE A 27 -2.02 -5.73 11.09
N TYR A 28 -1.32 -4.77 10.47
CA TYR A 28 -1.93 -3.55 9.98
C TYR A 28 -2.58 -3.78 8.63
N CYS A 29 -3.87 -3.43 8.53
CA CYS A 29 -4.67 -3.64 7.33
C CYS A 29 -4.57 -5.09 6.81
N GLU A 30 -4.77 -6.06 7.70
CA GLU A 30 -4.70 -7.49 7.35
C GLU A 30 -5.50 -7.80 6.07
N VAL A 31 -4.82 -8.35 5.07
CA VAL A 31 -5.44 -8.73 3.79
C VAL A 31 -5.39 -10.25 3.67
N THR A 32 -6.51 -10.89 3.98
CA THR A 32 -6.71 -12.33 3.76
C THR A 32 -7.44 -12.59 2.44
N ARG A 33 -7.34 -13.82 1.93
CA ARG A 33 -8.14 -14.25 0.78
C ARG A 33 -9.64 -14.03 0.99
N GLU A 34 -10.15 -14.35 2.18
CA GLU A 34 -11.56 -14.14 2.53
C GLU A 34 -11.93 -12.65 2.50
N SER A 35 -11.06 -11.78 3.04
CA SER A 35 -11.29 -10.33 3.01
C SER A 35 -11.36 -9.81 1.56
N ILE A 36 -10.48 -10.28 0.68
CA ILE A 36 -10.47 -9.93 -0.74
C ILE A 36 -11.76 -10.40 -1.42
N GLU A 37 -12.15 -11.66 -1.22
CA GLU A 37 -13.36 -12.22 -1.82
C GLU A 37 -14.63 -11.49 -1.34
N LYS A 38 -14.65 -11.08 -0.06
CA LYS A 38 -15.73 -10.27 0.51
C LYS A 38 -15.81 -8.88 -0.14
N GLU A 39 -14.68 -8.16 -0.21
CA GLU A 39 -14.61 -6.83 -0.84
C GLU A 39 -15.00 -6.88 -2.33
N LEU A 40 -14.62 -7.96 -3.03
CA LEU A 40 -14.96 -8.15 -4.45
C LEU A 40 -16.42 -8.55 -4.70
N SER A 41 -17.09 -9.18 -3.72
CA SER A 41 -18.48 -9.63 -3.85
C SER A 41 -19.50 -8.59 -3.38
N HIS A 42 -19.11 -7.72 -2.46
CA HIS A 42 -19.96 -6.70 -1.86
C HIS A 42 -19.26 -5.33 -1.90
N SER A 43 -18.83 -4.90 -3.08
CA SER A 43 -18.12 -3.62 -3.22
C SER A 43 -19.02 -2.45 -2.84
N ASN A 44 -18.62 -1.71 -1.80
CA ASN A 44 -19.28 -0.47 -1.41
C ASN A 44 -18.30 0.70 -1.53
N ILE A 45 -18.45 1.50 -2.57
CA ILE A 45 -17.57 2.65 -2.83
C ILE A 45 -17.69 3.77 -1.79
N TYR A 46 -18.69 3.72 -0.92
CA TYR A 46 -18.89 4.68 0.16
C TYR A 46 -18.25 4.24 1.48
N GLU A 47 -17.69 3.03 1.54
CA GLU A 47 -16.95 2.53 2.69
C GLU A 47 -15.44 2.45 2.39
N PRO A 48 -14.57 2.72 3.39
CA PRO A 48 -13.13 2.57 3.20
C PRO A 48 -12.75 1.11 2.94
N ILE A 49 -11.89 0.89 1.94
CA ILE A 49 -11.29 -0.41 1.72
C ILE A 49 -10.29 -0.74 2.83
N LYS A 50 -10.36 -1.96 3.38
CA LYS A 50 -9.44 -2.43 4.43
C LYS A 50 -8.22 -3.09 3.82
N ALA A 51 -7.41 -2.32 3.10
CA ALA A 51 -6.20 -2.82 2.48
C ALA A 51 -5.08 -1.78 2.52
N HIS A 52 -3.85 -2.23 2.75
CA HIS A 52 -2.68 -1.36 2.64
C HIS A 52 -2.17 -1.37 1.20
N VAL A 53 -1.77 -0.20 0.69
CA VAL A 53 -1.39 -0.01 -0.71
C VAL A 53 -0.08 0.77 -0.79
N TRP A 54 0.85 0.27 -1.59
CA TRP A 54 2.14 0.90 -1.86
C TRP A 54 2.54 0.76 -3.34
N LEU A 55 3.68 1.33 -3.71
CA LEU A 55 4.31 1.11 -5.00
C LEU A 55 5.51 0.16 -4.86
N THR A 56 5.56 -0.87 -5.69
CA THR A 56 6.72 -1.75 -5.82
C THR A 56 7.48 -1.37 -7.10
N LEU A 57 8.76 -1.05 -6.97
CA LEU A 57 9.66 -0.72 -8.07
C LEU A 57 10.22 -2.01 -8.73
N PRO A 58 10.86 -1.94 -9.91
CA PRO A 58 11.25 -3.11 -10.68
C PRO A 58 12.35 -3.94 -10.01
N ASP A 59 13.15 -3.31 -9.15
CA ASP A 59 14.18 -3.96 -8.34
C ASP A 59 13.62 -4.59 -7.05
N GLY A 60 12.31 -4.44 -6.80
CA GLY A 60 11.65 -4.90 -5.57
C GLY A 60 11.66 -3.88 -4.44
N THR A 61 12.22 -2.68 -4.64
CA THR A 61 12.12 -1.59 -3.67
C THR A 61 10.65 -1.26 -3.41
N ILE A 62 10.28 -1.12 -2.14
CA ILE A 62 8.96 -0.65 -1.73
C ILE A 62 9.03 0.85 -1.48
N LEU A 63 8.12 1.57 -2.13
CA LEU A 63 7.84 2.98 -1.88
C LEU A 63 6.44 3.11 -1.29
N ASP A 64 6.38 3.47 -0.01
CA ASP A 64 5.17 3.54 0.78
C ASP A 64 5.00 4.95 1.35
N CYS A 65 3.90 5.60 0.99
CA CYS A 65 3.59 6.96 1.41
C CYS A 65 2.47 7.02 2.47
N THR A 66 2.00 5.87 2.95
CA THR A 66 0.80 5.75 3.79
C THR A 66 1.10 5.13 5.14
N ALA A 67 2.14 4.31 5.27
CA ALA A 67 2.49 3.65 6.53
C ALA A 67 2.86 4.64 7.65
N GLU A 68 3.77 5.58 7.40
CA GLU A 68 4.22 6.54 8.43
C GLU A 68 3.10 7.51 8.82
N ALA A 69 2.37 8.04 7.85
CA ALA A 69 1.23 8.92 8.11
C ALA A 69 0.14 8.22 8.96
N HIS A 70 -0.08 6.92 8.74
CA HIS A 70 -1.02 6.17 9.56
C HIS A 70 -0.47 5.88 10.97
N ALA A 71 0.82 5.57 11.08
CA ALA A 71 1.49 5.38 12.36
C ALA A 71 1.47 6.67 13.22
N ASP A 72 1.55 7.85 12.60
CA ASP A 72 1.41 9.13 13.29
C ASP A 72 0.07 9.26 14.01
N LEU A 73 -1.01 8.83 13.37
CA LEU A 73 -2.35 8.84 13.94
C LEU A 73 -2.51 7.79 15.06
N LEU A 74 -2.08 6.55 14.81
CA LEU A 74 -2.24 5.45 15.77
C LEU A 74 -1.40 5.65 17.04
N PHE A 75 -0.15 6.06 16.87
CA PHE A 75 0.81 6.17 17.98
C PHE A 75 0.97 7.60 18.48
N LYS A 76 0.21 8.56 17.93
CA LYS A 76 0.24 9.98 18.30
C LYS A 76 1.67 10.56 18.24
N ARG A 77 2.41 10.25 17.18
CA ARG A 77 3.82 10.66 17.02
C ARG A 77 4.01 12.15 16.71
N GLY A 78 2.92 12.89 16.51
CA GLY A 78 2.92 14.31 16.17
C GLY A 78 2.59 14.57 14.71
N GLU A 79 2.68 15.84 14.29
CA GLU A 79 2.55 16.24 12.89
C GLU A 79 3.92 16.22 12.22
N HIS A 80 4.10 15.34 11.24
CA HIS A 80 5.33 15.24 10.45
C HIS A 80 5.12 15.80 9.04
N PRO A 81 6.10 16.51 8.46
CA PRO A 81 6.04 16.93 7.06
C PRO A 81 5.88 15.72 6.13
N ALA A 82 5.05 15.85 5.09
CA ALA A 82 4.73 14.74 4.19
C ALA A 82 5.94 14.04 3.54
N HIS A 83 7.05 14.76 3.33
CA HIS A 83 8.28 14.20 2.77
C HIS A 83 9.03 13.30 3.76
N GLU A 84 8.82 13.48 5.07
CA GLU A 84 9.36 12.62 6.13
C GLU A 84 8.54 11.34 6.31
N CYS A 85 7.31 11.31 5.77
CA CYS A 85 6.42 10.15 5.79
C CYS A 85 6.60 9.21 4.58
N ILE A 86 7.57 9.47 3.71
CA ILE A 86 7.89 8.61 2.56
C ILE A 86 8.83 7.50 3.03
N MET A 87 8.30 6.28 3.14
CA MET A 87 9.08 5.11 3.47
C MET A 87 9.63 4.45 2.20
N LEU A 88 10.94 4.24 2.20
CA LEU A 88 11.64 3.43 1.21
C LEU A 88 12.19 2.18 1.89
N VAL A 89 11.86 1.01 1.36
CA VAL A 89 12.40 -0.27 1.84
C VAL A 89 13.18 -0.93 0.72
N GLU A 90 14.47 -1.14 0.96
CA GLU A 90 15.35 -1.85 0.03
C GLU A 90 14.91 -3.31 -0.14
N PRO A 91 15.02 -3.89 -1.35
CA PRO A 91 14.69 -5.29 -1.60
C PRO A 91 15.58 -6.26 -0.82
N SER A 92 16.80 -5.83 -0.46
CA SER A 92 17.74 -6.59 0.36
C SER A 92 17.45 -6.53 1.87
N LYS A 93 16.53 -5.65 2.32
CA LYS A 93 16.21 -5.54 3.73
C LYS A 93 15.53 -6.84 4.19
N LYS A 94 16.14 -7.51 5.16
CA LYS A 94 15.56 -8.70 5.75
C LYS A 94 14.26 -8.35 6.48
N GLU A 95 13.27 -9.20 6.31
CA GLU A 95 12.04 -9.14 7.09
C GLU A 95 12.35 -9.31 8.57
N ASP A 96 11.74 -8.45 9.40
CA ASP A 96 11.87 -8.47 10.84
C ASP A 96 10.52 -8.13 11.45
N ALA A 97 9.90 -9.11 12.08
CA ALA A 97 8.57 -8.97 12.68
C ALA A 97 8.55 -8.06 13.93
N LYS A 98 9.71 -7.70 14.49
CA LYS A 98 9.79 -6.73 15.59
C LYS A 98 9.67 -5.29 15.09
N SER A 99 10.34 -4.97 13.97
CA SER A 99 10.28 -3.64 13.34
C SER A 99 9.16 -3.53 12.30
N GLY A 100 8.58 -4.66 11.93
CA GLY A 100 7.45 -4.79 11.01
C GLY A 100 7.87 -4.75 9.54
N TYR A 101 7.26 -5.62 8.75
CA TYR A 101 7.56 -5.74 7.31
C TYR A 101 6.30 -5.86 6.46
N HIS A 102 6.42 -5.51 5.19
CA HIS A 102 5.34 -5.52 4.22
C HIS A 102 5.16 -6.94 3.66
N ARG A 103 3.92 -7.42 3.62
CA ARG A 103 3.59 -8.69 2.96
C ARG A 103 2.71 -8.43 1.74
N PRO A 104 3.25 -8.50 0.52
CA PRO A 104 2.47 -8.32 -0.70
C PRO A 104 1.48 -9.46 -0.89
N VAL A 105 0.23 -9.14 -1.26
CA VAL A 105 -0.82 -10.13 -1.53
C VAL A 105 -1.27 -10.06 -2.99
N LEU A 106 -1.51 -8.85 -3.51
CA LEU A 106 -1.90 -8.62 -4.90
C LEU A 106 -0.99 -7.59 -5.55
N VAL A 107 -0.75 -7.74 -6.85
CA VAL A 107 0.04 -6.81 -7.66
C VAL A 107 -0.78 -6.33 -8.86
N GLY A 108 -0.67 -5.05 -9.18
CA GLY A 108 -1.44 -4.37 -10.22
C GLY A 108 -2.65 -3.60 -9.69
N THR A 109 -3.46 -3.08 -10.60
CA THR A 109 -4.60 -2.20 -10.29
C THR A 109 -5.94 -2.94 -10.21
N GLY A 110 -6.01 -4.19 -10.69
CA GLY A 110 -7.28 -4.88 -10.90
C GLY A 110 -8.16 -5.03 -9.65
N PHE A 111 -7.57 -5.18 -8.46
CA PHE A 111 -8.33 -5.22 -7.21
C PHE A 111 -9.02 -3.89 -6.91
N LEU A 112 -8.29 -2.79 -7.05
CA LEU A 112 -8.81 -1.43 -6.80
C LEU A 112 -9.84 -1.01 -7.85
N GLU A 113 -9.66 -1.45 -9.11
CA GLU A 113 -10.64 -1.22 -10.18
C GLU A 113 -11.95 -1.98 -9.92
N ARG A 114 -11.86 -3.27 -9.54
CA ARG A 114 -13.04 -4.11 -9.31
C ARG A 114 -13.85 -3.72 -8.07
N THR A 115 -13.18 -3.17 -7.05
CA THR A 115 -13.83 -2.62 -5.86
C THR A 115 -14.38 -1.21 -6.09
N GLY A 116 -14.10 -0.59 -7.25
CA GLY A 116 -14.55 0.76 -7.57
C GLY A 116 -13.75 1.88 -6.90
N MET A 117 -12.66 1.53 -6.20
CA MET A 117 -11.74 2.48 -5.58
C MET A 117 -10.93 3.27 -6.61
N ILE A 118 -10.64 2.66 -7.75
CA ILE A 118 -10.15 3.35 -8.95
C ILE A 118 -11.27 3.37 -9.98
N GLN A 119 -11.76 4.57 -10.28
CA GLN A 119 -12.70 4.78 -11.37
C GLN A 119 -11.93 5.28 -12.60
N MET A 120 -11.63 4.36 -13.52
CA MET A 120 -11.23 4.75 -14.87
C MET A 120 -12.46 5.37 -15.54
N ARG A 121 -12.46 6.68 -15.81
CA ARG A 121 -13.48 7.28 -16.68
C ARG A 121 -13.47 6.50 -17.99
N ARG A 122 -14.55 5.78 -18.28
CA ARG A 122 -14.78 5.26 -19.63
C ARG A 122 -14.94 6.49 -20.53
N LEU A 123 -13.94 6.73 -21.39
CA LEU A 123 -14.08 7.63 -22.53
C LEU A 123 -15.10 7.05 -23.51
#